data_AF-A0A5E4IX59-F1
#
_entry.id   AF-A0A5E4IX59-F1
#
_cell.length_a   1.000
_cell.length_b   1.000
_cell.length_c   1.000
_cell.angle_alpha   90.00
_cell.angle_beta   90.00
_cell.angle_gamma   90.00
#
_symmetry.space_group_name_H-M   'P 1'
#
loop_
_entity.id
_entity.type
_entity.pdbx_description
1 polymer ?
#
loop_
_entity_poly.entity_id
_entity_poly.type
_entity_poly.pdbx_seq_one_letter_code
_entity_poly.pdbx_strand_id
1 'polypeptide(L)'
;MSLKRFMEDAYQGRARAKRLETRRGIMVFSLEDLADRIGTRPTRAEVEALAPADESLLGQLIAADPGKKYQILWGILSSIAAERSPVPVQLPARDFAGLELCRGSIIVEEAKDNVGERMRGGRILICGAAGDFLGQEMSGGGIVAGACKDYAFRKMRGGFGVVRGFSGNYTGVGNSGGRIVVRGSCGERAGWLMRGGSVRIAQDAGDYLGLLMSGGRITVKGRTGRRAGWRRRGGAIRAGGYGPEAGDGVLGLD
;
A
#
# COMPACT_ATOMS: atom_id res chain seq x y z
N MET A 1 42.08 -10.13 -29.82
CA MET A 1 40.94 -9.56 -29.07
C MET A 1 40.87 -8.08 -29.41
N SER A 2 39.78 -7.60 -30.03
CA SER A 2 39.73 -6.18 -30.46
C SER A 2 39.37 -5.26 -29.29
N LEU A 3 39.93 -4.05 -29.31
CA LEU A 3 39.69 -3.00 -28.29
C LEU A 3 38.19 -2.71 -28.07
N LYS A 4 37.34 -2.95 -29.09
CA LYS A 4 35.89 -2.81 -29.02
C LYS A 4 35.24 -3.75 -28.00
N ARG A 5 35.67 -5.01 -27.94
CA ARG A 5 35.11 -5.99 -26.99
C ARG A 5 35.47 -5.66 -25.54
N PHE A 6 36.65 -5.11 -25.30
CA PHE A 6 37.08 -4.70 -23.95
C PHE A 6 36.31 -3.47 -23.45
N MET A 7 35.91 -2.58 -24.35
CA MET A 7 35.07 -1.42 -24.01
C MET A 7 33.60 -1.82 -23.79
N GLU A 8 33.06 -2.78 -24.54
CA GLU A 8 31.69 -3.26 -24.34
C GLU A 8 31.49 -3.94 -22.97
N ASP A 9 32.49 -4.69 -22.49
CA ASP A 9 32.42 -5.38 -21.21
C ASP A 9 32.60 -4.44 -19.99
N ALA A 10 33.31 -3.32 -20.16
CA ALA A 10 33.53 -2.35 -19.08
C ALA A 10 32.31 -1.45 -18.77
N TYR A 11 31.32 -1.40 -19.65
CA TYR A 11 30.17 -0.48 -19.55
C TYR A 11 28.80 -1.16 -19.30
N GLN A 12 28.74 -2.47 -19.04
CA GLN A 12 27.46 -3.18 -18.81
C GLN A 12 26.76 -2.89 -17.46
N GLY A 13 27.30 -2.03 -16.59
CA GLY A 13 26.83 -1.93 -15.20
C GLY A 13 26.10 -0.67 -14.75
N ARG A 14 26.07 0.42 -15.55
CA ARG A 14 25.39 1.66 -15.13
C ARG A 14 24.12 1.86 -15.94
N ALA A 15 22.99 1.66 -15.27
CA ALA A 15 21.67 2.04 -15.74
C ALA A 15 21.76 3.41 -16.44
N ARG A 16 21.45 3.42 -17.73
CA ARG A 16 21.41 4.61 -18.56
C ARG A 16 20.28 5.48 -18.01
N ALA A 17 20.59 6.34 -17.05
CA ALA A 17 19.69 7.39 -16.62
C ALA A 17 19.29 8.15 -17.89
N LYS A 18 18.03 7.98 -18.29
CA LYS A 18 17.46 8.66 -19.45
C LYS A 18 17.73 10.14 -19.18
N ARG A 19 18.56 10.78 -20.01
CA ARG A 19 18.89 12.19 -19.86
C ARG A 19 17.57 12.95 -20.02
N LEU A 20 16.95 13.31 -18.90
CA LEU A 20 15.73 14.10 -18.86
C LEU A 20 16.05 15.40 -19.62
N GLU A 21 15.58 15.50 -20.86
CA GLU A 21 15.60 16.75 -21.58
C GLU A 21 14.68 17.71 -20.83
N THR A 22 15.27 18.47 -19.91
CA THR A 22 14.67 19.65 -19.30
C THR A 22 14.69 20.77 -20.35
N ARG A 23 14.03 20.55 -21.50
CA ARG A 23 13.67 21.66 -22.38
C ARG A 23 12.62 22.49 -21.63
N ARG A 24 13.10 23.48 -20.87
CA ARG A 24 12.30 24.60 -20.34
C ARG A 24 11.49 25.15 -21.50
N GLY A 25 10.18 24.89 -21.53
CA GLY A 25 9.28 25.52 -22.49
C GLY A 25 8.12 24.67 -23.02
N ILE A 26 8.16 23.32 -22.91
CA ILE A 26 7.02 22.50 -23.37
C ILE A 26 6.07 22.25 -22.19
N MET A 27 4.99 23.02 -22.15
CA MET A 27 3.90 22.89 -21.18
C MET A 27 3.34 21.46 -21.18
N VAL A 28 3.09 20.93 -19.99
CA VAL A 28 2.40 19.65 -19.78
C VAL A 28 0.92 19.98 -19.65
N PHE A 29 0.05 19.40 -20.47
CA PHE A 29 -1.39 19.66 -20.38
C PHE A 29 -2.19 18.41 -20.03
N SER A 30 -1.60 17.23 -20.19
CA SER A 30 -2.27 15.95 -19.96
C SER A 30 -1.34 14.90 -19.33
N LEU A 31 -1.94 13.80 -18.88
CA LEU A 31 -1.20 12.61 -18.43
C LEU A 31 -0.40 11.98 -19.58
N GLU A 32 -0.90 12.09 -20.81
CA GLU A 32 -0.23 11.57 -22.01
C GLU A 32 1.06 12.36 -22.30
N ASP A 33 1.02 13.69 -22.22
CA ASP A 33 2.22 14.54 -22.42
C ASP A 33 3.33 14.22 -21.42
N LEU A 34 2.96 13.89 -20.18
CA LEU A 34 3.90 13.42 -19.17
C LEU A 34 4.44 12.03 -19.55
N ALA A 35 3.53 11.09 -19.86
CA ALA A 35 3.90 9.72 -20.19
C ALA A 35 4.80 9.63 -21.44
N ASP A 36 4.66 10.50 -22.43
CA ASP A 36 5.54 10.52 -23.61
C ASP A 36 7.00 10.85 -23.24
N ARG A 37 7.21 11.59 -22.16
CA ARG A 37 8.56 11.97 -21.68
C ARG A 37 9.17 10.90 -20.79
N ILE A 38 8.42 10.44 -19.79
CA ILE A 38 8.92 9.56 -18.70
C ILE A 38 8.39 8.12 -18.76
N GLY A 39 7.56 7.81 -19.75
CA GLY A 39 6.92 6.50 -19.89
C GLY A 39 5.70 6.32 -18.98
N THR A 40 5.07 5.15 -19.09
CA THR A 40 3.84 4.79 -18.35
C THR A 40 4.09 4.15 -16.98
N ARG A 41 5.35 3.76 -16.71
CA ARG A 41 5.81 3.24 -15.41
C ARG A 41 6.99 4.06 -14.90
N PRO A 42 6.81 5.37 -14.68
CA PRO A 42 7.89 6.25 -14.25
C PRO A 42 8.26 6.00 -12.79
N THR A 43 9.46 6.41 -12.43
CA THR A 43 9.87 6.56 -11.03
C THR A 43 9.26 7.82 -10.42
N ARG A 44 9.13 7.85 -9.09
CA ARG A 44 8.65 9.04 -8.38
C ARG A 44 9.47 10.30 -8.69
N ALA A 45 10.79 10.19 -8.75
CA ALA A 45 11.69 11.32 -9.05
C ALA A 45 11.48 11.89 -10.47
N GLU A 46 11.20 11.03 -11.46
CA GLU A 46 10.90 11.47 -12.83
C GLU A 46 9.58 12.24 -12.90
N VAL A 47 8.55 11.79 -12.17
CA VAL A 47 7.27 12.50 -12.08
C VAL A 47 7.43 13.82 -11.35
N GLU A 48 8.13 13.85 -10.20
CA GLU A 48 8.38 15.08 -9.44
C GLU A 48 9.12 16.14 -10.25
N ALA A 49 10.10 15.74 -11.07
CA ALA A 49 10.87 16.65 -11.91
C ALA A 49 10.03 17.31 -13.02
N LEU A 50 8.93 16.68 -13.44
CA LEU A 50 8.06 17.16 -14.52
C LEU A 50 6.65 17.53 -14.09
N ALA A 51 6.30 17.32 -12.81
CA ALA A 51 4.99 17.67 -12.28
C ALA A 51 4.76 19.18 -12.39
N PRO A 52 3.59 19.63 -12.89
CA PRO A 52 3.30 21.06 -13.03
C PRO A 52 3.54 21.83 -11.73
N ALA A 53 4.16 23.01 -11.82
CA ALA A 53 4.27 23.93 -10.69
C ALA A 53 2.96 24.69 -10.43
N ASP A 54 2.11 24.79 -11.46
CA ASP A 54 0.77 25.36 -11.36
C ASP A 54 -0.18 24.35 -10.70
N GLU A 55 -0.73 24.72 -9.55
CA GLU A 55 -1.62 23.88 -8.75
C GLU A 55 -2.99 23.65 -9.41
N SER A 56 -3.46 24.58 -10.25
CA SER A 56 -4.71 24.42 -11.01
C SER A 56 -4.55 23.33 -12.06
N LEU A 57 -3.45 23.36 -12.81
CA LEU A 57 -3.12 22.32 -13.79
C LEU A 57 -2.87 20.97 -13.11
N LEU A 58 -2.14 20.95 -11.99
CA LEU A 58 -1.98 19.72 -11.21
C LEU A 58 -3.34 19.16 -10.74
N GLY A 59 -4.25 20.05 -10.30
CA GLY A 59 -5.63 19.72 -9.97
C GLY A 59 -6.40 19.07 -11.12
N GLN A 60 -6.24 19.56 -12.35
CA GLN A 60 -6.85 18.97 -13.55
C GLN A 60 -6.29 17.58 -13.85
N LEU A 61 -4.97 17.38 -13.72
CA LEU A 61 -4.34 16.08 -13.97
C LEU A 61 -4.80 15.01 -12.98
N ILE A 62 -4.96 15.36 -11.70
CA ILE A 62 -5.43 14.41 -10.68
C ILE A 62 -6.94 14.14 -10.77
N ALA A 63 -7.72 15.05 -11.38
CA ALA A 63 -9.13 14.81 -11.69
C ALA A 63 -9.33 13.91 -12.93
N ALA A 64 -8.39 13.90 -13.87
CA ALA A 64 -8.46 13.14 -15.12
C ALA A 64 -8.50 11.63 -14.90
N ASP A 65 -9.08 10.88 -15.85
CA ASP A 65 -9.03 9.41 -15.85
C ASP A 65 -7.74 8.88 -16.47
N PRO A 66 -6.85 8.22 -15.70
CA PRO A 66 -5.63 7.66 -16.25
C PRO A 66 -5.87 6.39 -17.10
N GLY A 67 -7.06 5.79 -17.03
CA GLY A 67 -7.28 4.42 -17.48
C GLY A 67 -6.26 3.45 -16.87
N LYS A 68 -6.07 2.28 -17.51
CA LYS A 68 -5.04 1.33 -17.07
C LYS A 68 -3.62 1.72 -17.49
N LYS A 69 -3.48 2.57 -18.51
CA LYS A 69 -2.18 2.94 -19.09
C LYS A 69 -1.38 3.87 -18.19
N TYR A 70 -2.04 4.83 -17.53
CA TYR A 70 -1.36 5.91 -16.79
C TYR A 70 -1.55 5.86 -15.27
N GLN A 71 -2.12 4.78 -14.72
CA GLN A 71 -2.49 4.68 -13.30
C GLN A 71 -1.32 4.87 -12.31
N ILE A 72 -0.11 4.42 -12.66
CA ILE A 72 1.09 4.61 -11.82
C ILE A 72 1.53 6.08 -11.80
N LEU A 73 1.59 6.69 -12.98
CA LEU A 73 1.89 8.12 -13.12
C LEU A 73 0.87 8.96 -12.33
N TRP A 74 -0.42 8.68 -12.51
CA TRP A 74 -1.50 9.35 -11.79
C TRP A 74 -1.40 9.15 -10.27
N GLY A 75 -1.10 7.93 -9.82
CA GLY A 75 -0.91 7.64 -8.40
C GLY A 75 0.18 8.50 -7.77
N ILE A 76 1.33 8.64 -8.43
CA ILE A 76 2.42 9.50 -7.96
C ILE A 76 2.01 10.99 -7.97
N LEU A 77 1.37 11.46 -9.06
CA LEU A 77 0.88 12.85 -9.14
C LEU A 77 -0.11 13.17 -8.02
N SER A 78 -0.99 12.23 -7.68
CA SER A 78 -1.96 12.39 -6.59
C SER A 78 -1.26 12.60 -5.23
N SER A 79 -0.14 11.91 -5.00
CA SER A 79 0.69 12.12 -3.81
C SER A 79 1.38 13.48 -3.85
N ILE A 80 1.95 13.89 -4.99
CA ILE A 80 2.59 15.20 -5.14
C ILE A 80 1.59 16.32 -4.83
N ALA A 81 0.37 16.24 -5.36
CA ALA A 81 -0.69 17.20 -5.08
C ALA A 81 -1.03 17.25 -3.58
N ALA A 82 -1.21 16.10 -2.94
CA ALA A 82 -1.47 16.03 -1.50
C ALA A 82 -0.32 16.57 -0.64
N GLU A 83 0.92 16.42 -1.08
CA GLU A 83 2.10 16.87 -0.35
C GLU A 83 2.41 18.36 -0.49
N ARG A 84 1.87 19.01 -1.53
CA ARG A 84 1.94 20.46 -1.77
C ARG A 84 0.75 21.20 -1.19
N SER A 85 -0.40 20.54 -1.11
CA SER A 85 -1.63 21.14 -0.60
C SER A 85 -1.56 21.40 0.92
N PRO A 86 -1.96 22.59 1.40
CA PRO A 86 -2.13 22.85 2.84
C PRO A 86 -3.38 22.21 3.43
N VAL A 87 -4.31 21.75 2.60
CA VAL A 87 -5.58 21.12 2.98
C VAL A 87 -5.68 19.70 2.44
N PRO A 88 -6.53 18.83 3.01
CA PRO A 88 -6.75 17.49 2.46
C PRO A 88 -7.22 17.55 1.00
N VAL A 89 -6.57 16.78 0.13
CA VAL A 89 -6.93 16.68 -1.30
C VAL A 89 -7.99 15.61 -1.47
N GLN A 90 -9.12 15.99 -2.08
CA GLN A 90 -10.15 15.03 -2.49
C GLN A 90 -9.77 14.42 -3.84
N LEU A 91 -9.79 13.09 -3.94
CA LEU A 91 -9.48 12.37 -5.17
C LEU A 91 -10.67 11.52 -5.64
N PRO A 92 -10.81 11.30 -6.96
CA PRO A 92 -11.73 10.30 -7.49
C PRO A 92 -11.28 8.87 -7.14
N ALA A 93 -12.24 7.94 -7.16
CA ALA A 93 -12.01 6.52 -6.90
C ALA A 93 -11.19 5.86 -8.03
N ARG A 94 -9.88 5.71 -7.81
CA ARG A 94 -8.93 5.19 -8.81
C ARG A 94 -7.89 4.27 -8.18
N ASP A 95 -7.29 3.45 -9.02
CA ASP A 95 -6.17 2.59 -8.63
C ASP A 95 -4.96 3.47 -8.26
N PHE A 96 -4.16 3.03 -7.29
CA PHE A 96 -2.90 3.68 -6.89
C PHE A 96 -3.02 5.09 -6.30
N ALA A 97 -4.20 5.53 -5.84
CA ALA A 97 -4.33 6.82 -5.17
C ALA A 97 -3.39 6.90 -3.96
N GLY A 98 -2.62 7.99 -3.84
CA GLY A 98 -1.63 8.14 -2.76
C GLY A 98 -0.42 7.19 -2.86
N LEU A 99 -0.07 6.73 -4.07
CA LEU A 99 1.13 5.91 -4.31
C LEU A 99 2.38 6.64 -3.83
N GLU A 100 3.14 5.98 -2.95
CA GLU A 100 4.38 6.47 -2.34
C GLU A 100 4.23 7.73 -1.47
N LEU A 101 3.01 8.10 -1.01
CA LEU A 101 2.76 9.32 -0.23
C LEU A 101 3.73 9.51 0.95
N CYS A 102 4.32 10.71 1.07
CA CYS A 102 5.30 11.05 2.11
C CYS A 102 4.74 11.96 3.21
N ARG A 103 3.79 12.84 2.89
CA ARG A 103 3.13 13.76 3.83
C ARG A 103 1.77 14.21 3.27
N GLY A 104 1.09 15.13 3.93
CA GLY A 104 -0.20 15.64 3.45
C GLY A 104 -1.37 14.71 3.80
N SER A 105 -2.53 14.99 3.23
CA SER A 105 -3.77 14.26 3.51
C SER A 105 -4.58 14.07 2.24
N ILE A 106 -5.09 12.85 2.05
CA ILE A 106 -5.96 12.47 0.94
C ILE A 106 -7.30 11.99 1.51
N ILE A 107 -8.39 12.40 0.86
CA ILE A 107 -9.73 11.90 1.13
C ILE A 107 -10.29 11.32 -0.17
N VAL A 108 -10.85 10.11 -0.09
CA VAL A 108 -11.56 9.46 -1.18
C VAL A 108 -12.88 8.90 -0.64
N GLU A 109 -13.96 9.04 -1.40
CA GLU A 109 -15.25 8.47 -1.01
C GLU A 109 -15.21 6.94 -1.12
N GLU A 110 -14.87 6.42 -2.30
CA GLU A 110 -14.61 5.00 -2.56
C GLU A 110 -13.22 4.85 -3.14
N ALA A 111 -12.58 3.70 -2.92
CA ALA A 111 -11.23 3.42 -3.41
C ALA A 111 -11.19 2.15 -4.26
N LYS A 112 -10.29 2.13 -5.24
CA LYS A 112 -9.96 0.92 -5.99
C LYS A 112 -8.70 0.25 -5.43
N ASP A 113 -7.91 -0.40 -6.27
CA ASP A 113 -6.82 -1.24 -5.82
C ASP A 113 -5.55 -0.42 -5.56
N ASN A 114 -4.67 -0.91 -4.70
CA ASN A 114 -3.33 -0.36 -4.45
C ASN A 114 -3.29 1.07 -3.85
N VAL A 115 -4.39 1.54 -3.26
CA VAL A 115 -4.42 2.85 -2.60
C VAL A 115 -3.43 2.87 -1.42
N GLY A 116 -2.59 3.91 -1.35
CA GLY A 116 -1.55 4.05 -0.33
C GLY A 116 -0.39 3.06 -0.46
N GLU A 117 -0.23 2.40 -1.61
CA GLU A 117 0.92 1.54 -1.86
C GLU A 117 2.24 2.28 -1.59
N ARG A 118 3.16 1.64 -0.85
CA ARG A 118 4.52 2.13 -0.56
C ARG A 118 4.56 3.52 0.11
N MET A 119 3.46 3.99 0.71
CA MET A 119 3.46 5.24 1.46
C MET A 119 4.42 5.19 2.67
N ARG A 120 5.02 6.33 2.97
CA ARG A 120 6.04 6.50 4.02
C ARG A 120 5.63 7.53 5.08
N GLY A 121 4.58 8.30 4.81
CA GLY A 121 4.00 9.28 5.72
C GLY A 121 2.67 9.80 5.19
N GLY A 122 2.16 10.87 5.79
CA GLY A 122 0.84 11.42 5.43
C GLY A 122 -0.34 10.57 5.93
N ARG A 123 -1.54 10.92 5.47
CA ARG A 123 -2.80 10.30 5.87
C ARG A 123 -3.71 10.07 4.66
N ILE A 124 -4.36 8.91 4.60
CA ILE A 124 -5.41 8.61 3.61
C ILE A 124 -6.68 8.20 4.35
N LEU A 125 -7.77 8.91 4.10
CA LEU A 125 -9.10 8.57 4.58
C LEU A 125 -9.96 8.08 3.41
N ILE A 126 -10.50 6.88 3.55
CA ILE A 126 -11.42 6.25 2.62
C ILE A 126 -12.77 6.11 3.34
N CYS A 127 -13.76 6.91 2.93
CA CYS A 127 -15.07 6.96 3.57
C CYS A 127 -15.81 5.62 3.44
N GLY A 128 -15.71 4.98 2.28
CA GLY A 128 -16.31 3.71 1.92
C GLY A 128 -15.31 2.56 1.85
N ALA A 129 -15.47 1.68 0.86
CA ALA A 129 -14.65 0.50 0.68
C ALA A 129 -13.41 0.78 -0.16
N ALA A 130 -12.36 0.01 0.08
CA ALA A 130 -11.17 -0.07 -0.76
C ALA A 130 -11.11 -1.41 -1.50
N GLY A 131 -10.41 -1.41 -2.63
CA GLY A 131 -10.10 -2.63 -3.37
C GLY A 131 -9.02 -3.49 -2.72
N ASP A 132 -8.30 -4.24 -3.55
CA ASP A 132 -7.20 -5.10 -3.14
C ASP A 132 -5.94 -4.28 -2.85
N PHE A 133 -5.02 -4.86 -2.07
CA PHE A 133 -3.68 -4.30 -1.81
C PHE A 133 -3.66 -2.93 -1.13
N LEU A 134 -4.71 -2.57 -0.38
CA LEU A 134 -4.76 -1.34 0.42
C LEU A 134 -3.50 -1.19 1.29
N GLY A 135 -2.74 -0.12 1.12
CA GLY A 135 -1.55 0.16 1.94
C GLY A 135 -0.44 -0.87 1.81
N GLN A 136 -0.36 -1.63 0.70
CA GLN A 136 0.69 -2.62 0.56
C GLN A 136 2.07 -1.96 0.61
N GLU A 137 3.02 -2.63 1.26
CA GLU A 137 4.41 -2.22 1.39
C GLU A 137 4.61 -0.85 2.08
N MET A 138 3.59 -0.33 2.78
CA MET A 138 3.69 0.92 3.52
C MET A 138 4.71 0.81 4.66
N SER A 139 5.43 1.91 4.91
CA SER A 139 6.48 2.02 5.93
C SER A 139 6.21 3.12 6.96
N GLY A 140 5.23 3.98 6.72
CA GLY A 140 4.82 5.04 7.62
C GLY A 140 3.51 5.69 7.19
N GLY A 141 3.04 6.66 7.98
CA GLY A 141 1.74 7.31 7.78
C GLY A 141 0.56 6.50 8.31
N GLY A 142 -0.65 6.91 7.90
CA GLY A 142 -1.90 6.33 8.38
C GLY A 142 -2.96 6.16 7.30
N ILE A 143 -3.59 5.00 7.24
CA ILE A 143 -4.76 4.75 6.38
C ILE A 143 -5.97 4.39 7.25
N VAL A 144 -7.12 5.01 6.97
CA VAL A 144 -8.41 4.63 7.54
C VAL A 144 -9.37 4.32 6.40
N ALA A 145 -9.98 3.13 6.41
CA ALA A 145 -10.95 2.71 5.40
C ALA A 145 -12.26 2.19 6.03
N GLY A 146 -13.38 2.29 5.30
CA GLY A 146 -14.65 1.68 5.67
C GLY A 146 -14.58 0.15 5.62
N ALA A 147 -14.15 -0.42 4.50
CA ALA A 147 -13.88 -1.85 4.34
C ALA A 147 -12.74 -2.04 3.33
N CYS A 148 -12.22 -3.25 3.17
CA CYS A 148 -11.30 -3.56 2.07
C CYS A 148 -11.39 -5.01 1.61
N LYS A 149 -10.95 -5.26 0.38
CA LYS A 149 -10.81 -6.61 -0.17
C LYS A 149 -9.50 -7.27 0.31
N ASP A 150 -8.84 -8.04 -0.55
CA ASP A 150 -7.74 -8.92 -0.18
C ASP A 150 -6.40 -8.17 -0.09
N TYR A 151 -5.44 -8.78 0.60
CA TYR A 151 -4.04 -8.31 0.69
C TYR A 151 -3.85 -6.92 1.32
N ALA A 152 -4.82 -6.43 2.10
CA ALA A 152 -4.67 -5.20 2.86
C ALA A 152 -3.41 -5.24 3.74
N PHE A 153 -2.57 -4.21 3.65
CA PHE A 153 -1.32 -4.03 4.40
C PHE A 153 -0.29 -5.14 4.21
N ARG A 154 -0.31 -5.80 3.05
CA ARG A 154 0.71 -6.76 2.64
C ARG A 154 2.10 -6.17 2.78
N LYS A 155 3.02 -6.88 3.43
CA LYS A 155 4.44 -6.51 3.65
C LYS A 155 4.61 -5.12 4.30
N MET A 156 3.69 -4.71 5.14
CA MET A 156 3.80 -3.49 5.95
C MET A 156 5.07 -3.53 6.83
N ARG A 157 5.74 -2.39 6.94
CA ARG A 157 6.96 -2.20 7.75
C ARG A 157 6.77 -1.19 8.87
N GLY A 158 5.78 -0.30 8.76
CA GLY A 158 5.52 0.76 9.74
C GLY A 158 4.27 1.56 9.40
N GLY A 159 3.89 2.49 10.27
CA GLY A 159 2.64 3.25 10.18
C GLY A 159 1.46 2.55 10.88
N PHE A 160 0.24 3.00 10.57
CA PHE A 160 -0.98 2.37 11.07
C PHE A 160 -2.07 2.25 9.99
N GLY A 161 -2.83 1.17 10.05
CA GLY A 161 -4.00 0.92 9.21
C GLY A 161 -5.23 0.63 10.07
N VAL A 162 -6.35 1.28 9.78
CA VAL A 162 -7.65 1.03 10.42
C VAL A 162 -8.69 0.69 9.36
N VAL A 163 -9.27 -0.50 9.43
CA VAL A 163 -10.42 -0.90 8.63
C VAL A 163 -11.63 -0.96 9.55
N ARG A 164 -12.64 -0.11 9.31
CA ARG A 164 -13.80 0.04 10.20
C ARG A 164 -14.79 -1.13 10.11
N GLY A 165 -14.84 -1.81 8.98
CA GLY A 165 -15.70 -2.95 8.68
C GLY A 165 -14.87 -4.20 8.38
N PHE A 166 -15.32 -4.96 7.38
CA PHE A 166 -14.69 -6.21 6.95
C PHE A 166 -13.37 -5.96 6.19
N SER A 167 -12.40 -6.83 6.43
CA SER A 167 -11.15 -6.90 5.67
C SER A 167 -11.04 -8.29 5.04
N GLY A 168 -10.74 -8.36 3.75
CA GLY A 168 -10.64 -9.62 3.02
C GLY A 168 -9.50 -10.53 3.47
N ASN A 169 -9.19 -11.49 2.61
CA ASN A 169 -8.16 -12.49 2.85
C ASN A 169 -6.76 -11.86 2.88
N TYR A 170 -5.83 -12.55 3.53
CA TYR A 170 -4.40 -12.20 3.52
C TYR A 170 -4.07 -10.83 4.14
N THR A 171 -4.95 -10.32 5.00
CA THR A 171 -4.72 -9.08 5.74
C THR A 171 -3.40 -9.14 6.52
N GLY A 172 -2.49 -8.20 6.28
CA GLY A 172 -1.20 -8.13 6.95
C GLY A 172 -0.22 -9.25 6.59
N VAL A 173 -0.35 -9.89 5.42
CA VAL A 173 0.59 -10.95 5.00
C VAL A 173 2.02 -10.41 4.93
N GLY A 174 2.98 -11.09 5.55
CA GLY A 174 4.38 -10.66 5.60
C GLY A 174 4.62 -9.37 6.39
N ASN A 175 3.66 -8.94 7.22
CA ASN A 175 3.82 -7.76 8.06
C ASN A 175 5.05 -7.91 8.97
N SER A 176 5.90 -6.89 8.98
CA SER A 176 7.15 -6.85 9.74
C SER A 176 7.21 -5.67 10.72
N GLY A 177 6.20 -4.79 10.72
CA GLY A 177 6.12 -3.64 11.63
C GLY A 177 4.86 -2.80 11.41
N GLY A 178 4.58 -1.89 12.32
CA GLY A 178 3.34 -1.10 12.29
C GLY A 178 2.14 -1.82 12.91
N ARG A 179 0.97 -1.16 12.83
CA ARG A 179 -0.25 -1.57 13.55
C ARG A 179 -1.45 -1.62 12.62
N ILE A 180 -2.09 -2.78 12.51
CA ILE A 180 -3.31 -2.98 11.74
C ILE A 180 -4.46 -3.24 12.72
N VAL A 181 -5.56 -2.50 12.58
CA VAL A 181 -6.78 -2.67 13.35
C VAL A 181 -7.94 -2.88 12.39
N VAL A 182 -8.63 -4.01 12.51
CA VAL A 182 -9.87 -4.32 11.81
C VAL A 182 -10.99 -4.36 12.84
N ARG A 183 -11.97 -3.46 12.72
CA ARG A 183 -13.11 -3.37 13.64
C ARG A 183 -14.23 -4.36 13.28
N GLY A 184 -14.29 -4.84 12.04
CA GLY A 184 -15.13 -5.98 11.67
C GLY A 184 -14.36 -7.31 11.74
N SER A 185 -14.81 -8.27 10.93
CA SER A 185 -14.15 -9.55 10.73
C SER A 185 -13.04 -9.49 9.67
N CYS A 186 -12.14 -10.47 9.71
CA CYS A 186 -11.15 -10.72 8.66
C CYS A 186 -11.42 -12.03 7.93
N GLY A 187 -11.07 -12.07 6.64
CA GLY A 187 -11.00 -13.30 5.86
C GLY A 187 -9.89 -14.26 6.31
N GLU A 188 -9.55 -15.21 5.43
CA GLU A 188 -8.55 -16.24 5.71
C GLU A 188 -7.12 -15.68 5.75
N ARG A 189 -6.24 -16.39 6.44
CA ARG A 189 -4.77 -16.18 6.43
C ARG A 189 -4.34 -14.76 6.83
N ALA A 190 -5.13 -14.09 7.67
CA ALA A 190 -4.69 -12.86 8.29
C ALA A 190 -3.39 -13.09 9.08
N GLY A 191 -2.39 -12.23 8.91
CA GLY A 191 -1.07 -12.38 9.53
C GLY A 191 -0.21 -13.54 8.99
N TRP A 192 -0.52 -14.09 7.81
CA TRP A 192 0.32 -15.11 7.18
C TRP A 192 1.76 -14.58 6.97
N LEU A 193 2.78 -15.37 7.34
CA LEU A 193 4.20 -14.97 7.28
C LEU A 193 4.57 -13.70 8.08
N MET A 194 3.74 -13.30 9.06
CA MET A 194 4.04 -12.15 9.91
C MET A 194 5.34 -12.35 10.70
N ARG A 195 6.18 -11.32 10.71
CA ARG A 195 7.51 -11.28 11.35
C ARG A 195 7.57 -10.26 12.49
N GLY A 196 6.67 -9.29 12.50
CA GLY A 196 6.64 -8.20 13.47
C GLY A 196 5.38 -7.35 13.35
N GLY A 197 5.25 -6.33 14.21
CA GLY A 197 4.06 -5.47 14.27
C GLY A 197 2.89 -6.09 15.05
N SER A 198 1.70 -5.51 14.89
CA SER A 198 0.47 -6.01 15.52
C SER A 198 -0.74 -6.00 14.59
N VAL A 199 -1.55 -7.05 14.64
CA VAL A 199 -2.86 -7.13 13.99
C VAL A 199 -3.93 -7.33 15.07
N ARG A 200 -4.94 -6.45 15.10
CA ARG A 200 -6.09 -6.57 16.01
C ARG A 200 -7.38 -6.67 15.21
N ILE A 201 -8.18 -7.69 15.50
CA ILE A 201 -9.45 -7.98 14.83
C ILE A 201 -10.53 -7.99 15.90
N ALA A 202 -11.54 -7.14 15.77
CA ALA A 202 -12.55 -6.95 16.81
C ALA A 202 -13.73 -7.92 16.72
N GLN A 203 -13.91 -8.61 15.59
CA GLN A 203 -14.86 -9.71 15.44
C GLN A 203 -14.10 -11.00 15.13
N ASP A 204 -14.54 -11.76 14.13
CA ASP A 204 -14.01 -13.09 13.81
C ASP A 204 -12.89 -13.04 12.78
N ALA A 205 -12.10 -14.10 12.73
CA ALA A 205 -11.06 -14.30 11.72
C ALA A 205 -11.24 -15.65 11.00
N GLY A 206 -10.96 -15.69 9.70
CA GLY A 206 -11.05 -16.92 8.91
C GLY A 206 -9.98 -17.97 9.25
N ASP A 207 -9.92 -19.01 8.43
CA ASP A 207 -8.97 -20.12 8.56
C ASP A 207 -7.52 -19.65 8.44
N TYR A 208 -6.59 -20.42 9.03
CA TYR A 208 -5.14 -20.22 8.91
C TYR A 208 -4.62 -18.86 9.41
N LEU A 209 -5.28 -18.27 10.41
CA LEU A 209 -4.78 -17.07 11.09
C LEU A 209 -3.33 -17.27 11.55
N GLY A 210 -2.42 -16.36 11.21
CA GLY A 210 -1.02 -16.42 11.65
C GLY A 210 -0.22 -17.61 11.11
N LEU A 211 -0.63 -18.19 9.98
CA LEU A 211 0.10 -19.28 9.31
C LEU A 211 1.58 -18.90 9.13
N LEU A 212 2.50 -19.78 9.50
CA LEU A 212 3.95 -19.60 9.34
C LEU A 212 4.53 -18.30 9.94
N MET A 213 3.82 -17.67 10.88
CA MET A 213 4.27 -16.48 11.60
C MET A 213 5.56 -16.78 12.39
N SER A 214 6.54 -15.88 12.32
CA SER A 214 7.79 -15.96 13.06
C SER A 214 7.95 -14.88 14.13
N GLY A 215 7.06 -13.88 14.16
CA GLY A 215 7.10 -12.80 15.15
C GLY A 215 5.93 -11.83 15.02
N GLY A 216 5.76 -10.94 16.00
CA GLY A 216 4.62 -10.01 16.08
C GLY A 216 3.50 -10.48 17.02
N ARG A 217 2.37 -9.78 16.99
CA ARG A 217 1.19 -10.07 17.84
C ARG A 217 -0.10 -10.02 17.04
N ILE A 218 -0.93 -11.05 17.16
CA ILE A 218 -2.28 -11.10 16.58
C ILE A 218 -3.27 -11.24 17.74
N THR A 219 -4.33 -10.42 17.73
CA THR A 219 -5.40 -10.47 18.73
C THR A 219 -6.74 -10.45 18.04
N VAL A 220 -7.59 -11.45 18.30
CA VAL A 220 -8.94 -11.59 17.74
C VAL A 220 -9.95 -11.62 18.88
N LYS A 221 -10.87 -10.66 18.96
CA LYS A 221 -11.87 -10.68 20.04
C LYS A 221 -12.88 -11.81 19.90
N GLY A 222 -13.28 -12.11 18.66
CA GLY A 222 -14.19 -13.21 18.35
C GLY A 222 -13.46 -14.55 18.24
N ARG A 223 -14.00 -15.42 17.37
CA ARG A 223 -13.46 -16.75 17.10
C ARG A 223 -12.59 -16.75 15.84
N THR A 224 -11.66 -17.68 15.78
CA THR A 224 -10.88 -17.98 14.57
C THR A 224 -11.42 -19.22 13.87
N GLY A 225 -11.21 -19.30 12.56
CA GLY A 225 -11.38 -20.53 11.81
C GLY A 225 -10.38 -21.63 12.18
N ARG A 226 -10.30 -22.65 11.34
CA ARG A 226 -9.40 -23.80 11.49
C ARG A 226 -7.93 -23.37 11.45
N ARG A 227 -7.06 -24.14 12.10
CA ARG A 227 -5.60 -24.05 11.93
C ARG A 227 -5.01 -22.67 12.23
N ALA A 228 -5.57 -21.96 13.21
CA ALA A 228 -4.96 -20.75 13.74
C ALA A 228 -3.58 -21.07 14.33
N GLY A 229 -2.56 -20.28 14.02
CA GLY A 229 -1.18 -20.50 14.45
C GLY A 229 -0.49 -21.71 13.80
N TRP A 230 -1.03 -22.26 12.72
CA TRP A 230 -0.45 -23.43 12.08
C TRP A 230 0.98 -23.17 11.59
N ARG A 231 1.91 -24.06 11.97
CA ARG A 231 3.35 -23.93 11.70
C ARG A 231 3.96 -22.59 12.15
N ARG A 232 3.40 -21.95 13.18
CA ARG A 232 3.98 -20.76 13.82
C ARG A 232 5.35 -21.11 14.41
N ARG A 233 6.34 -20.26 14.13
CA ARG A 233 7.71 -20.35 14.67
C ARG A 233 7.98 -19.35 15.79
N GLY A 234 7.16 -18.30 15.91
CA GLY A 234 7.30 -17.26 16.92
C GLY A 234 6.15 -16.26 16.92
N GLY A 235 6.19 -15.27 17.81
CA GLY A 235 5.10 -14.32 18.01
C GLY A 235 3.94 -14.87 18.85
N ALA A 236 2.94 -14.04 19.12
CA ALA A 236 1.80 -14.38 19.97
C ALA A 236 0.47 -14.23 19.23
N ILE A 237 -0.43 -15.19 19.41
CA ILE A 237 -1.80 -15.17 18.89
C ILE A 237 -2.75 -15.34 20.08
N ARG A 238 -3.69 -14.40 20.25
CA ARG A 238 -4.76 -14.46 21.24
C ARG A 238 -6.13 -14.40 20.57
N ALA A 239 -7.05 -15.26 20.96
CA ALA A 239 -8.42 -15.25 20.44
C ALA A 239 -9.47 -15.58 21.51
N GLY A 240 -10.72 -15.11 21.31
CA GLY A 240 -11.86 -15.48 22.16
C GLY A 240 -12.32 -16.93 21.96
N GLY A 241 -11.93 -17.55 20.84
CA GLY A 241 -12.09 -18.98 20.62
C GLY A 241 -11.36 -19.45 19.36
N TYR A 242 -11.02 -20.73 19.33
CA TYR A 242 -10.25 -21.32 18.24
C TYR A 242 -11.05 -22.44 17.55
N GLY A 243 -11.02 -22.43 16.23
CA GLY A 243 -11.50 -23.55 15.43
C GLY A 243 -10.59 -24.78 15.54
N PRO A 244 -10.99 -25.89 14.88
CA PRO A 244 -10.24 -27.15 14.89
C PRO A 244 -8.78 -27.01 14.47
N GLU A 245 -7.92 -27.90 14.98
CA GLU A 245 -6.50 -28.00 14.61
C GLU A 245 -5.69 -26.71 14.86
N ALA A 246 -6.08 -25.90 15.86
CA ALA A 246 -5.28 -24.76 16.28
C ALA A 246 -3.87 -25.21 16.72
N GLY A 247 -2.86 -24.45 16.31
CA GLY A 247 -1.47 -24.74 16.60
C GLY A 247 -1.12 -24.54 18.07
N ASP A 248 -0.07 -25.21 18.51
CA ASP A 248 0.35 -25.16 19.91
C ASP A 248 0.75 -23.74 20.38
N GLY A 249 0.40 -23.44 21.62
CA GLY A 249 0.74 -22.17 22.27
C GLY A 249 -0.05 -20.95 21.77
N VAL A 250 -1.19 -21.16 21.10
CA VAL A 250 -2.21 -20.11 21.01
C VAL A 250 -2.82 -19.85 22.39
N LEU A 251 -3.26 -18.62 22.64
CA LEU A 251 -3.62 -18.14 23.97
C LEU A 251 -5.08 -17.66 24.01
N GLY A 252 -5.77 -17.88 25.13
CA GLY A 252 -7.07 -17.26 25.36
C GLY A 252 -6.99 -15.72 25.44
N LEU A 253 -8.14 -15.07 25.29
CA LEU A 253 -8.36 -13.76 25.88
C LEU A 253 -8.80 -14.00 27.32
N ASP A 254 -7.96 -13.60 28.28
CA ASP A 254 -8.31 -13.57 29.70
C ASP A 254 -9.57 -12.72 29.93
#